data_AF-A0A357M947-F1
#
_entry.id   AF-A0A357M947-F1
#
_cell.length_a   1.000
_cell.length_b   1.000
_cell.length_c   1.000
_cell.angle_alpha   90.00
_cell.angle_beta   90.00
_cell.angle_gamma   90.00
#
_symmetry.space_group_name_H-M   'P 1'
#
loop_
_entity.id
_entity.type
_entity.pdbx_description
1 polymer ?
#
loop_
_entity_poly.entity_id
_entity_poly.type
_entity_poly.pdbx_seq_one_letter_code
_entity_poly.pdbx_strand_id
1 'polypeptide(L)'
;MNALQEEALEEMKAAIYEWFEEQEKRKDVEGAVKRTTLQVGIFNDIVLDYRPGRTSVGSSDFGRNASGRKSMKASPFTREEVLHEVQPWLTSIVREKLDKLHTSALIDYRFTLKGRFATADGPVRLTVFDIVYEEKKRQLLERVESYIEQKLEKGAYPTKPLETFFLTRHLLDPYLFNEPDVGRTIAIFDRIQALNKERVQALREHRSDIIRALTHWAEEVFLPRHYDVTLSEYRTNENGIKPDTALKHMDEPNQPIDLLLYGAVMILRYEPSYSKAKGMTFLELARQLGSGKAGRMLKEGSDTFAREDVHLRDEL
;
A
#
# COMPACT_ATOMS: atom_id res chain seq x y z
N MET A 1 21.82 15.57 25.73
CA MET A 1 21.27 14.24 26.06
C MET A 1 21.68 13.83 27.47
N ASN A 2 20.78 13.19 28.20
CA ASN A 2 21.05 12.55 29.49
C ASN A 2 21.24 11.03 29.33
N ALA A 3 21.68 10.34 30.40
CA ALA A 3 21.96 8.90 30.37
C ALA A 3 20.74 8.02 29.98
N LEU A 4 19.51 8.44 30.34
CA LEU A 4 18.29 7.71 29.97
C LEU A 4 17.95 7.86 28.49
N GLN A 5 18.23 9.04 27.91
CA GLN A 5 18.10 9.29 26.48
C GLN A 5 19.14 8.50 25.69
N GLU A 6 20.38 8.43 26.16
CA GLU A 6 21.44 7.60 25.55
C GLU A 6 21.09 6.10 25.57
N GLU A 7 20.62 5.58 26.70
CA GLU A 7 20.17 4.18 26.82
C GLU A 7 19.03 3.89 25.83
N ALA A 8 18.07 4.82 25.70
CA ALA A 8 16.94 4.68 24.79
C ALA A 8 17.36 4.71 23.31
N LEU A 9 18.31 5.57 22.93
CA LEU A 9 18.84 5.59 21.56
C LEU A 9 19.53 4.27 21.22
N GLU A 10 20.39 3.75 22.10
CA GLU A 10 21.06 2.47 21.87
C GLU A 10 20.06 1.29 21.85
N GLU A 11 18.98 1.32 22.64
CA GLU A 11 17.88 0.34 22.54
C GLU A 11 17.25 0.33 21.14
N MET A 12 16.94 1.51 20.60
CA MET A 12 16.35 1.64 19.26
C MET A 12 17.30 1.17 18.15
N LYS A 13 18.58 1.55 18.24
CA LYS A 13 19.60 1.13 17.28
C LYS A 13 19.87 -0.36 17.34
N ALA A 14 19.95 -0.95 18.53
CA ALA A 14 20.12 -2.38 18.68
C ALA A 14 18.97 -3.16 18.01
N ALA A 15 17.72 -2.73 18.22
CA ALA A 15 16.56 -3.36 17.59
C ALA A 15 16.56 -3.24 16.05
N ILE A 16 16.98 -2.09 15.52
CA ILE A 16 17.14 -1.90 14.06
C ILE A 16 18.25 -2.81 13.52
N TYR A 17 19.39 -2.88 14.21
CA TYR A 17 20.55 -3.65 13.76
C TYR A 17 20.27 -5.15 13.80
N GLU A 18 19.64 -5.62 14.88
CA GLU A 18 19.18 -7.01 15.00
C GLU A 18 18.27 -7.38 13.83
N TRP A 19 17.30 -6.53 13.48
CA TRP A 19 16.42 -6.78 12.34
C TRP A 19 17.19 -6.91 11.01
N PHE A 20 18.12 -6.00 10.73
CA PHE A 20 18.95 -6.08 9.51
C PHE A 20 19.82 -7.33 9.49
N GLU A 21 20.48 -7.65 10.61
CA GLU A 21 21.33 -8.84 10.72
C GLU A 21 20.54 -10.14 10.55
N GLU A 22 19.32 -10.22 11.08
CA GLU A 22 18.42 -11.36 10.84
C GLU A 22 18.06 -11.48 9.36
N GLN A 23 17.75 -10.35 8.71
CA GLN A 23 17.36 -10.32 7.32
C GLN A 23 18.53 -10.67 6.38
N GLU A 24 19.75 -10.22 6.67
CA GLU A 24 20.95 -10.56 5.90
C GLU A 24 21.33 -12.05 6.00
N LYS A 25 20.95 -12.74 7.09
CA LYS A 25 21.18 -14.18 7.26
C LYS A 25 20.23 -15.05 6.41
N ARG A 26 19.21 -14.46 5.77
CA ARG A 26 18.25 -15.20 4.93
C ARG A 26 18.93 -15.75 3.69
N LYS A 27 18.79 -17.06 3.47
CA LYS A 27 19.37 -17.77 2.32
C LYS A 27 18.48 -17.75 1.08
N ASP A 28 17.20 -17.41 1.24
CA ASP A 28 16.18 -17.46 0.20
C ASP A 28 16.01 -16.14 -0.57
N VAL A 29 16.77 -15.09 -0.22
CA VAL A 29 16.61 -13.74 -0.79
C VAL A 29 16.70 -13.75 -2.32
N GLU A 30 17.81 -14.29 -2.84
CA GLU A 30 18.04 -14.44 -4.28
C GLU A 30 17.01 -15.35 -4.96
N GLY A 31 16.57 -16.39 -4.26
CA GLY A 31 15.56 -17.32 -4.77
C GLY A 31 14.20 -16.65 -4.90
N ALA A 32 13.82 -15.80 -3.94
CA ALA A 32 12.55 -15.09 -3.92
C ALA A 32 12.41 -14.16 -5.13
N VAL A 33 13.41 -13.29 -5.36
CA VAL A 33 13.38 -12.33 -6.48
C VAL A 33 13.50 -12.99 -7.85
N LYS A 34 14.03 -14.22 -7.94
CA LYS A 34 14.10 -14.99 -9.20
C LYS A 34 12.78 -15.63 -9.62
N ARG A 35 11.76 -15.64 -8.74
CA ARG A 35 10.44 -16.24 -9.06
C ARG A 35 9.65 -15.45 -10.10
N THR A 36 9.95 -14.16 -10.24
CA THR A 36 9.29 -13.25 -11.18
C THR A 36 10.21 -12.08 -11.51
N THR A 37 10.15 -11.58 -12.74
CA THR A 37 10.89 -10.37 -13.14
C THR A 37 10.32 -9.11 -12.49
N LEU A 38 9.08 -9.15 -12.02
CA LEU A 38 8.37 -8.02 -11.42
C LEU A 38 8.79 -7.74 -9.97
N GLN A 39 9.83 -8.40 -9.45
CA GLN A 39 10.35 -8.17 -8.11
C GLN A 39 11.83 -7.77 -8.19
N VAL A 40 12.19 -6.62 -7.61
CA VAL A 40 13.58 -6.12 -7.56
C VAL A 40 14.15 -6.10 -6.13
N GLY A 41 13.30 -6.24 -5.11
CA GLY A 41 13.71 -6.62 -3.77
C GLY A 41 12.59 -7.19 -2.91
N ILE A 42 12.86 -7.41 -1.62
CA ILE A 42 11.93 -8.10 -0.71
C ILE A 42 11.28 -7.14 0.27
N PHE A 43 12.09 -6.33 0.95
CA PHE A 43 11.62 -5.43 1.99
C PHE A 43 11.56 -4.00 1.48
N ASN A 44 10.39 -3.39 1.61
CA ASN A 44 10.10 -2.01 1.23
C ASN A 44 9.75 -1.12 2.44
N ASP A 45 9.47 -1.70 3.61
CA ASP A 45 9.24 -0.95 4.84
C ASP A 45 9.56 -1.72 6.11
N ILE A 46 9.84 -0.97 7.17
CA ILE A 46 9.87 -1.43 8.55
C ILE A 46 9.21 -0.41 9.49
N VAL A 47 8.72 -0.88 10.63
CA VAL A 47 8.14 -0.07 11.70
C VAL A 47 8.96 -0.30 12.97
N LEU A 48 9.55 0.76 13.50
CA LEU A 48 10.10 0.81 14.85
C LEU A 48 8.98 1.16 15.83
N ASP A 49 8.62 0.24 16.73
CA ASP A 49 7.73 0.51 17.87
C ASP A 49 8.61 0.68 19.12
N TYR A 50 8.88 1.94 19.47
CA TYR A 50 9.64 2.31 20.65
C TYR A 50 8.72 2.52 21.84
N ARG A 51 8.93 1.68 22.86
CA ARG A 51 8.46 1.89 24.23
C ARG A 51 9.63 1.60 25.15
N PRO A 52 9.93 2.46 26.14
CA PRO A 52 11.06 2.24 27.06
C PRO A 52 11.12 0.81 27.61
N GLY A 53 12.19 0.08 27.32
CA GLY A 53 12.39 -1.32 27.74
C GLY A 53 11.55 -2.36 26.98
N ARG A 54 10.94 -1.97 25.87
CA ARG A 54 10.11 -2.81 25.00
C ARG A 54 10.11 -2.28 23.56
N THR A 55 11.30 -2.10 23.00
CA THR A 55 11.48 -1.72 21.60
C THR A 55 11.42 -2.93 20.67
N SER A 56 10.82 -2.77 19.50
CA SER A 56 10.76 -3.81 18.47
C SER A 56 10.75 -3.22 17.06
N VAL A 57 11.27 -3.98 16.10
CA VAL A 57 11.26 -3.64 14.68
C VAL A 57 10.62 -4.78 13.89
N GLY A 58 9.74 -4.45 12.95
CA GLY A 58 9.13 -5.43 12.04
C GLY A 58 8.42 -4.78 10.84
N SER A 59 8.05 -5.56 9.83
CA SER A 59 7.26 -5.07 8.69
C SER A 59 5.81 -4.78 9.09
N SER A 60 5.13 -3.89 8.35
CA SER A 60 3.81 -3.34 8.69
C SER A 60 2.79 -4.35 9.27
N ASP A 61 2.11 -3.90 10.33
CA ASP A 61 1.00 -4.52 11.08
C ASP A 61 1.24 -5.80 11.87
N PHE A 62 2.29 -5.81 12.72
CA PHE A 62 2.12 -6.42 14.05
C PHE A 62 1.25 -5.54 14.95
N GLY A 63 -0.02 -5.41 14.55
CA GLY A 63 -1.13 -5.04 15.40
C GLY A 63 -1.42 -6.16 16.39
N ARG A 64 -0.61 -6.27 17.44
CA ARG A 64 -1.09 -6.85 18.69
C ARG A 64 -0.75 -5.87 19.78
N ASN A 65 -1.79 -5.21 20.29
CA ASN A 65 -1.79 -4.63 21.63
C ASN A 65 -1.32 -5.75 22.55
N ALA A 66 -0.02 -5.79 22.79
CA ALA A 66 0.55 -6.82 23.62
C ALA A 66 0.24 -6.41 25.05
N SER A 67 -0.94 -6.85 25.46
CA SER A 67 -1.54 -6.83 26.79
C SER A 67 -0.61 -7.52 27.78
N GLY A 68 0.48 -6.83 28.11
CA GLY A 68 1.32 -7.10 29.25
C GLY A 68 1.36 -5.82 30.05
N ARG A 69 0.65 -5.80 31.19
CA ARG A 69 0.76 -4.76 32.24
C ARG A 69 2.14 -4.83 32.90
N LYS A 70 3.23 -4.61 32.15
CA LYS A 70 4.48 -4.16 32.76
C LYS A 70 4.36 -2.64 32.89
N SER A 71 4.74 -2.07 34.04
CA SER A 71 4.76 -0.62 34.19
C SER A 71 5.71 -0.08 33.11
N MET A 72 5.18 0.71 32.17
CA MET A 72 6.04 1.41 31.22
C MET A 72 6.93 2.36 32.02
N LYS A 73 8.25 2.31 31.78
CA LYS A 73 9.10 3.41 32.24
C LYS A 73 8.61 4.70 31.57
N ALA A 74 8.71 5.83 32.26
CA ALA A 74 8.42 7.12 31.65
C ALA A 74 9.30 7.29 30.39
N SER A 75 8.71 7.77 29.30
CA SER A 75 9.49 8.04 28.11
C SER A 75 10.50 9.16 28.38
N PRO A 76 11.78 8.99 28.01
CA PRO A 76 12.79 10.01 28.23
C PRO A 76 12.76 11.13 27.18
N PHE A 77 11.83 11.06 26.22
CA PHE A 77 11.72 12.04 25.13
C PHE A 77 10.37 12.76 25.13
N THR A 78 10.40 14.07 24.85
CA THR A 78 9.22 14.84 24.42
C THR A 78 8.95 14.62 22.93
N ARG A 79 7.80 15.12 22.45
CA ARG A 79 7.50 15.11 21.01
C ARG A 79 8.56 15.85 20.19
N GLU A 80 9.01 17.01 20.65
CA GLU A 80 9.97 17.87 19.95
C GLU A 80 11.35 17.20 19.86
N GLU A 81 11.81 16.56 20.93
CA GLU A 81 13.07 15.80 20.93
C GLU A 81 13.01 14.63 19.96
N VAL A 82 11.86 13.94 19.83
CA VAL A 82 11.70 12.88 18.83
C VAL A 82 11.86 13.41 17.42
N LEU A 83 11.29 14.58 17.11
CA LEU A 83 11.35 15.18 15.77
C LEU A 83 12.72 15.76 15.44
N HIS A 84 13.39 16.41 16.40
CA HIS A 84 14.59 17.19 16.14
C HIS A 84 15.90 16.47 16.49
N GLU A 85 15.86 15.46 17.38
CA GLU A 85 17.05 14.73 17.81
C GLU A 85 16.99 13.26 17.40
N VAL A 86 15.92 12.54 17.80
CA VAL A 86 15.81 11.10 17.57
C VAL A 86 15.64 10.77 16.09
N GLN A 87 14.74 11.46 15.39
CA GLN A 87 14.48 11.19 13.97
C GLN A 87 15.74 11.39 13.09
N PRO A 88 16.49 12.52 13.17
CA PRO A 88 17.72 12.68 12.40
C PRO A 88 18.79 11.65 12.75
N TRP A 89 18.92 11.29 14.03
CA TRP A 89 19.86 10.26 14.46
C TRP A 89 19.52 8.88 13.89
N LEU A 90 18.25 8.46 14.01
CA LEU A 90 17.76 7.21 13.42
C LEU A 90 17.92 7.19 11.90
N THR A 91 17.68 8.33 11.24
CA THR A 91 17.90 8.49 9.80
C THR A 91 19.35 8.20 9.41
N SER A 92 20.32 8.73 10.17
CA SER A 92 21.75 8.53 9.91
C SER A 92 22.14 7.06 9.98
N ILE A 93 21.75 6.36 11.05
CA ILE A 93 22.14 4.95 11.26
C ILE A 93 21.50 4.03 10.20
N VAL A 94 20.26 4.29 9.80
CA VAL A 94 19.56 3.48 8.80
C VAL A 94 20.14 3.73 7.43
N ARG A 95 20.47 4.98 7.10
CA ARG A 95 21.16 5.32 5.85
C ARG A 95 22.48 4.57 5.72
N GLU A 96 23.32 4.58 6.75
CA GLU A 96 24.61 3.88 6.73
C GLU A 96 24.46 2.37 6.45
N LYS A 97 23.41 1.75 7.00
CA LYS A 97 23.10 0.33 6.74
C LYS A 97 22.61 0.12 5.32
N LEU A 98 21.67 0.95 4.87
CA LEU A 98 21.06 0.85 3.55
C LEU A 98 22.04 1.16 2.42
N ASP A 99 23.01 2.04 2.61
CA ASP A 99 24.08 2.32 1.64
C ASP A 99 24.92 1.06 1.35
N LYS A 100 25.02 0.12 2.29
CA LYS A 100 25.70 -1.18 2.07
C LYS A 100 24.81 -2.19 1.36
N LEU A 101 23.49 -1.98 1.36
CA LEU A 101 22.47 -2.91 0.86
C LEU A 101 21.76 -2.41 -0.41
N HIS A 102 22.12 -1.24 -0.95
CA HIS A 102 21.41 -0.61 -2.05
C HIS A 102 21.37 -1.46 -3.33
N THR A 103 22.38 -2.28 -3.60
CA THR A 103 22.41 -3.24 -4.73
C THR A 103 21.84 -4.62 -4.40
N SER A 104 21.61 -4.92 -3.11
CA SER A 104 21.11 -6.22 -2.66
C SER A 104 19.66 -6.42 -3.05
N ALA A 105 19.29 -7.66 -3.39
CA ALA A 105 17.90 -8.09 -3.57
C ALA A 105 17.09 -8.08 -2.25
N LEU A 106 17.72 -7.82 -1.11
CA LEU A 106 17.03 -7.74 0.17
C LEU A 106 16.09 -6.53 0.24
N ILE A 107 16.55 -5.38 -0.24
CA ILE A 107 15.81 -4.12 -0.17
C ILE A 107 15.18 -3.84 -1.53
N ASP A 108 13.90 -3.50 -1.53
CA ASP A 108 13.17 -3.14 -2.75
C ASP A 108 13.65 -1.79 -3.34
N TYR A 109 13.06 -1.37 -4.44
CA TYR A 109 13.41 -0.09 -5.08
C TYR A 109 13.14 1.12 -4.19
N ARG A 110 12.24 0.99 -3.21
CA ARG A 110 11.94 1.98 -2.17
C ARG A 110 12.03 1.33 -0.81
N PHE A 111 12.51 2.07 0.18
CA PHE A 111 12.51 1.64 1.57
C PHE A 111 12.05 2.76 2.51
N THR A 112 11.09 2.46 3.38
CA THR A 112 10.58 3.41 4.38
C THR A 112 10.70 2.87 5.79
N LEU A 113 11.35 3.61 6.69
CA LEU A 113 11.27 3.38 8.14
C LEU A 113 10.18 4.29 8.73
N LYS A 114 9.16 3.67 9.31
CA LYS A 114 8.14 4.34 10.13
C LYS A 114 8.49 4.17 11.60
N GLY A 115 8.17 5.17 12.42
CA GLY A 115 8.37 5.14 13.86
C GLY A 115 7.07 5.32 14.62
N ARG A 116 6.89 4.55 15.68
CA ARG A 116 5.85 4.72 16.71
C ARG A 116 6.59 4.90 18.04
N PHE A 117 6.58 6.11 18.57
CA PHE A 117 7.32 6.48 19.77
C PHE A 117 6.37 6.79 20.91
N ALA A 118 6.54 6.13 22.05
CA ALA A 118 5.99 6.64 23.31
C ALA A 118 6.79 7.90 23.70
N THR A 119 6.11 9.03 23.94
CA THR A 119 6.74 10.28 24.43
C THR A 119 6.07 10.75 25.71
N ALA A 120 6.66 11.71 26.40
CA ALA A 120 6.06 12.35 27.57
C ALA A 120 4.70 13.00 27.24
N ASP A 121 4.54 13.49 26.01
CA ASP A 121 3.34 14.20 25.53
C ASP A 121 2.34 13.28 24.81
N GLY A 122 2.52 11.96 24.91
CA GLY A 122 1.71 10.95 24.25
C GLY A 122 2.38 10.29 23.04
N PRO A 123 1.72 9.35 22.36
CA PRO A 123 2.34 8.62 21.26
C PRO A 123 2.54 9.51 20.03
N VAL A 124 3.73 9.44 19.43
CA VAL A 124 4.07 10.10 18.16
C VAL A 124 4.26 9.03 17.08
N ARG A 125 3.62 9.22 15.93
CA ARG A 125 3.83 8.40 14.73
C ARG A 125 4.38 9.27 13.62
N LEU A 126 5.47 8.86 13.00
CA LEU A 126 6.10 9.62 11.91
C LEU A 126 6.88 8.72 10.96
N THR A 127 7.10 9.19 9.74
CA THR A 127 8.06 8.59 8.80
C THR A 127 9.46 9.07 9.17
N VAL A 128 10.29 8.17 9.68
CA VAL A 128 11.64 8.51 10.15
C VAL A 128 12.56 8.67 8.95
N PHE A 129 12.50 7.73 8.01
CA PHE A 129 13.36 7.71 6.84
C PHE A 129 12.58 7.16 5.63
N ASP A 130 12.82 7.73 4.45
CA ASP A 130 12.28 7.25 3.18
C ASP A 130 13.35 7.45 2.10
N ILE A 131 13.59 6.41 1.29
CA ILE A 131 14.55 6.46 0.19
C ILE A 131 13.99 5.72 -1.03
N VAL A 132 14.28 6.28 -2.21
CA VAL A 132 14.04 5.63 -3.50
C VAL A 132 15.39 5.42 -4.18
N TYR A 133 15.67 4.18 -4.58
CA TYR A 133 16.81 3.82 -5.38
C TYR A 133 16.45 3.95 -6.86
N GLU A 134 16.76 5.10 -7.45
CA GLU A 134 16.37 5.44 -8.83
C GLU A 134 16.80 4.39 -9.87
N GLU A 135 17.96 3.76 -9.68
CA GLU A 135 18.42 2.69 -10.58
C GLU A 135 17.49 1.46 -10.52
N LYS A 136 17.10 1.02 -9.31
CA LYS A 136 16.16 -0.09 -9.14
C LYS A 136 14.76 0.29 -9.63
N LYS A 137 14.34 1.53 -9.41
CA LYS A 137 13.06 2.06 -9.91
C LYS A 137 13.01 1.98 -11.43
N ARG A 138 14.04 2.47 -12.11
CA ARG A 138 14.17 2.39 -13.58
C ARG A 138 14.12 0.95 -14.07
N GLN A 139 14.91 0.06 -13.46
CA GLN A 139 14.91 -1.36 -13.82
C GLN A 139 13.54 -2.00 -13.61
N LEU A 140 12.84 -1.68 -12.53
CA LEU A 140 11.50 -2.20 -12.27
C LEU A 140 10.49 -1.71 -13.30
N LEU A 141 10.53 -0.41 -13.65
CA LEU A 141 9.67 0.16 -14.70
C LEU A 141 9.88 -0.54 -16.05
N GLU A 142 11.14 -0.73 -16.47
CA GLU A 142 11.47 -1.45 -17.71
C GLU A 142 10.94 -2.89 -17.71
N ARG A 143 11.04 -3.58 -16.56
CA ARG A 143 10.54 -4.96 -16.40
C ARG A 143 9.00 -5.01 -16.39
N VAL A 144 8.33 -4.02 -15.79
CA VAL A 144 6.87 -3.90 -15.82
C VAL A 144 6.38 -3.70 -17.25
N GLU A 145 6.96 -2.74 -17.98
CA GLU A 145 6.60 -2.46 -19.37
C GLU A 145 6.86 -3.68 -20.28
N SER A 146 8.05 -4.28 -20.16
CA SER A 146 8.38 -5.49 -20.92
C SER A 146 7.42 -6.65 -20.61
N TYR A 147 7.02 -6.82 -19.34
CA TYR A 147 6.06 -7.85 -18.95
C TYR A 147 4.69 -7.59 -19.57
N ILE A 148 4.17 -6.36 -19.51
CA ILE A 148 2.88 -5.98 -20.08
C ILE A 148 2.89 -6.28 -21.59
N GLU A 149 3.89 -5.79 -22.32
CA GLU A 149 3.99 -5.97 -23.77
C GLU A 149 4.06 -7.46 -24.14
N GLN A 150 4.94 -8.22 -23.50
CA GLN A 150 5.23 -9.60 -23.91
C GLN A 150 4.21 -10.61 -23.39
N LYS A 151 3.70 -10.44 -22.17
CA LYS A 151 2.85 -11.44 -21.50
C LYS A 151 1.37 -11.11 -21.57
N LEU A 152 1.00 -9.84 -21.61
CA LEU A 152 -0.41 -9.43 -21.62
C LEU A 152 -0.89 -9.03 -23.00
N GLU A 153 -0.18 -8.11 -23.67
CA GLU A 153 -0.60 -7.57 -24.97
C GLU A 153 -0.39 -8.59 -26.09
N LYS A 154 0.85 -9.09 -26.23
CA LYS A 154 1.20 -10.10 -27.26
C LYS A 154 0.98 -11.54 -26.78
N GLY A 155 0.91 -11.75 -25.48
CA GLY A 155 0.74 -13.07 -24.89
C GLY A 155 -0.70 -13.57 -25.00
N ALA A 156 -0.85 -14.89 -25.17
CA ALA A 156 -2.15 -15.59 -25.19
C ALA A 156 -2.30 -16.61 -24.05
N TYR A 157 -1.27 -16.76 -23.21
CA TYR A 157 -1.25 -17.76 -22.14
C TYR A 157 -1.72 -17.18 -20.81
N PRO A 158 -2.35 -18.00 -19.95
CA PRO A 158 -2.69 -17.61 -18.58
C PRO A 158 -1.47 -17.13 -17.79
N THR A 159 -1.64 -16.06 -17.02
CA THR A 159 -0.61 -15.48 -16.15
C THR A 159 -0.47 -16.27 -14.85
N LYS A 160 0.63 -16.08 -14.09
CA LYS A 160 0.76 -16.66 -12.76
C LYS A 160 0.21 -15.71 -11.69
N PRO A 161 -0.44 -16.21 -10.62
CA PRO A 161 -0.95 -15.36 -9.53
C PRO A 161 0.11 -14.42 -8.95
N LEU A 162 1.34 -14.92 -8.74
CA LEU A 162 2.44 -14.10 -8.23
C LEU A 162 2.78 -12.91 -9.15
N GLU A 163 2.68 -13.08 -10.46
CA GLU A 163 2.94 -11.99 -11.42
C GLU A 163 1.84 -10.93 -11.34
N THR A 164 0.58 -11.35 -11.21
CA THR A 164 -0.55 -10.42 -10.96
C THR A 164 -0.40 -9.69 -9.64
N PHE A 165 -0.05 -10.38 -8.56
CA PHE A 165 0.19 -9.78 -7.25
C PHE A 165 1.17 -8.59 -7.32
N PHE A 166 2.30 -8.76 -8.01
CA PHE A 166 3.27 -7.67 -8.15
C PHE A 166 2.78 -6.61 -9.14
N LEU A 167 2.29 -7.00 -10.32
CA LEU A 167 1.89 -6.05 -11.34
C LEU A 167 0.78 -5.10 -10.87
N THR A 168 -0.26 -5.61 -10.19
CA THR A 168 -1.37 -4.78 -9.73
C THR A 168 -0.94 -3.76 -8.69
N ARG A 169 0.01 -4.14 -7.82
CA ARG A 169 0.61 -3.22 -6.84
C ARG A 169 1.45 -2.15 -7.53
N HIS A 170 2.26 -2.53 -8.53
CA HIS A 170 3.14 -1.61 -9.23
C HIS A 170 2.39 -0.56 -10.05
N LEU A 171 1.35 -0.98 -10.78
CA LEU A 171 0.51 -0.06 -11.58
C LEU A 171 -0.22 0.99 -10.72
N LEU A 172 -0.41 0.69 -9.43
CA LEU A 172 -1.09 1.56 -8.48
C LEU A 172 -0.14 2.23 -7.49
N ASP A 173 1.18 2.06 -7.67
CA ASP A 173 2.18 2.61 -6.78
C ASP A 173 2.50 4.06 -7.17
N PRO A 174 2.17 5.06 -6.32
CA PRO A 174 2.42 6.47 -6.62
C PRO A 174 3.92 6.83 -6.74
N TYR A 175 4.82 5.96 -6.27
CA TYR A 175 6.27 6.17 -6.36
C TYR A 175 6.87 5.59 -7.65
N LEU A 176 6.14 4.68 -8.33
CA LEU A 176 6.49 4.21 -9.68
C LEU A 176 5.81 5.08 -10.74
N PHE A 177 4.52 5.35 -10.56
CA PHE A 177 3.72 6.18 -11.47
C PHE A 177 3.05 7.30 -10.67
N ASN A 178 3.47 8.55 -10.89
CA ASN A 178 2.95 9.71 -10.14
C ASN A 178 1.41 9.79 -10.18
N GLU A 179 0.84 9.49 -11.36
CA GLU A 179 -0.58 9.29 -11.57
C GLU A 179 -0.81 8.00 -12.35
N PRO A 180 -1.80 7.18 -11.95
CA PRO A 180 -2.10 5.96 -12.69
C PRO A 180 -2.71 6.32 -14.05
N ASP A 181 -2.24 5.66 -15.12
CA ASP A 181 -2.99 5.63 -16.38
C ASP A 181 -4.22 4.75 -16.16
N VAL A 182 -5.33 5.37 -15.81
CA VAL A 182 -6.55 4.68 -15.37
C VAL A 182 -7.08 3.74 -16.47
N GLY A 183 -7.18 4.25 -17.70
CA GLY A 183 -7.69 3.49 -18.83
C GLY A 183 -6.81 2.27 -19.13
N ARG A 184 -5.49 2.47 -19.18
CA ARG A 184 -4.53 1.37 -19.39
C ARG A 184 -4.56 0.36 -18.24
N THR A 185 -4.65 0.84 -16.99
CA THR A 185 -4.68 -0.02 -15.79
C THR A 185 -5.91 -0.92 -15.78
N ILE A 186 -7.10 -0.37 -16.04
CA ILE A 186 -8.33 -1.15 -16.16
C ILE A 186 -8.22 -2.16 -17.30
N ALA A 187 -7.72 -1.74 -18.47
CA ALA A 187 -7.53 -2.64 -19.61
C ALA A 187 -6.57 -3.81 -19.29
N ILE A 188 -5.50 -3.55 -18.52
CA ILE A 188 -4.57 -4.58 -18.04
C ILE A 188 -5.27 -5.54 -17.08
N PHE A 189 -6.07 -5.06 -16.13
CA PHE A 189 -6.80 -5.91 -15.20
C PHE A 189 -7.83 -6.79 -15.92
N ASP A 190 -8.58 -6.23 -16.86
CA ASP A 190 -9.48 -6.98 -17.73
C ASP A 190 -8.73 -8.03 -18.56
N ARG A 191 -7.55 -7.68 -19.08
CA ARG A 191 -6.72 -8.61 -19.84
C ARG A 191 -6.25 -9.79 -18.99
N ILE A 192 -5.83 -9.56 -17.75
CA ILE A 192 -5.46 -10.63 -16.81
C ILE A 192 -6.66 -11.55 -16.58
N GLN A 193 -7.85 -11.00 -16.33
CA GLN A 193 -9.05 -11.82 -16.14
C GLN A 193 -9.36 -12.65 -17.40
N ALA A 194 -9.35 -12.03 -18.58
CA ALA A 194 -9.64 -12.69 -19.84
C ALA A 194 -8.67 -13.85 -20.15
N LEU A 195 -7.37 -13.68 -19.88
CA LEU A 195 -6.35 -14.71 -20.07
C LEU A 195 -6.53 -15.91 -19.11
N ASN A 196 -7.20 -15.72 -17.97
CA ASN A 196 -7.36 -16.74 -16.93
C ASN A 196 -8.79 -17.27 -16.80
N LYS A 197 -9.72 -16.87 -17.68
CA LYS A 197 -11.16 -17.20 -17.59
C LYS A 197 -11.46 -18.70 -17.45
N GLU A 198 -10.68 -19.56 -18.10
CA GLU A 198 -10.88 -21.02 -18.08
C GLU A 198 -10.36 -21.67 -16.80
N ARG A 199 -9.57 -20.95 -15.99
CA ARG A 199 -8.93 -21.45 -14.76
C ARG A 199 -9.58 -20.85 -13.53
N VAL A 200 -10.81 -21.28 -13.24
CA VAL A 200 -11.69 -20.69 -12.20
C VAL A 200 -11.00 -20.42 -10.86
N GLN A 201 -10.22 -21.37 -10.34
CA GLN A 201 -9.52 -21.20 -9.06
C GLN A 201 -8.41 -20.14 -9.14
N ALA A 202 -7.57 -20.19 -10.17
CA ALA A 202 -6.52 -19.19 -10.37
C ALA A 202 -7.12 -17.80 -10.65
N LEU A 203 -8.21 -17.73 -11.42
CA LEU A 203 -8.93 -16.50 -11.70
C LEU A 203 -9.45 -15.83 -10.41
N ARG A 204 -9.96 -16.62 -9.46
CA ARG A 204 -10.36 -16.09 -8.14
C ARG A 204 -9.17 -15.47 -7.40
N GLU A 205 -8.01 -16.10 -7.44
CA GLU A 205 -6.78 -15.55 -6.85
C GLU A 205 -6.36 -14.24 -7.53
N HIS A 206 -6.36 -14.20 -8.87
CA HIS A 206 -6.11 -12.98 -9.64
C HIS A 206 -7.07 -11.84 -9.28
N ARG A 207 -8.37 -12.14 -9.18
CA ARG A 207 -9.39 -11.15 -8.77
C ARG A 207 -9.15 -10.65 -7.36
N SER A 208 -8.81 -11.54 -6.42
CA SER A 208 -8.50 -11.16 -5.04
C SER A 208 -7.27 -10.24 -4.98
N ASP A 209 -6.22 -10.52 -5.75
CA ASP A 209 -5.03 -9.67 -5.84
C ASP A 209 -5.33 -8.29 -6.43
N ILE A 210 -6.14 -8.23 -7.49
CA ILE A 210 -6.61 -6.96 -8.10
C ILE A 210 -7.44 -6.16 -7.09
N ILE A 211 -8.42 -6.79 -6.44
CA ILE A 211 -9.30 -6.14 -5.45
C ILE A 211 -8.50 -5.61 -4.27
N ARG A 212 -7.54 -6.40 -3.76
CA ARG A 212 -6.68 -5.99 -2.66
C ARG A 212 -5.82 -4.79 -3.03
N ALA A 213 -5.22 -4.79 -4.22
CA ALA A 213 -4.41 -3.67 -4.70
C ALA A 213 -5.25 -2.39 -4.88
N LEU A 214 -6.43 -2.51 -5.49
CA LEU A 214 -7.37 -1.39 -5.66
C LEU A 214 -7.88 -0.85 -4.33
N THR A 215 -8.20 -1.73 -3.37
CA THR A 215 -8.65 -1.33 -2.03
C THR A 215 -7.55 -0.56 -1.31
N HIS A 216 -6.31 -1.08 -1.33
CA HIS A 216 -5.18 -0.41 -0.72
C HIS A 216 -4.90 0.95 -1.38
N TRP A 217 -4.91 1.02 -2.72
CA TRP A 217 -4.77 2.28 -3.44
C TRP A 217 -5.88 3.28 -3.08
N ALA A 218 -7.14 2.82 -3.00
CA ALA A 218 -8.26 3.66 -2.63
C ALA A 218 -8.08 4.24 -1.22
N GLU A 219 -7.75 3.40 -0.24
CA GLU A 219 -7.65 3.77 1.17
C GLU A 219 -6.41 4.62 1.48
N GLU A 220 -5.26 4.34 0.86
CA GLU A 220 -3.98 4.99 1.19
C GLU A 220 -3.61 6.14 0.25
N VAL A 221 -4.19 6.20 -0.96
CA VAL A 221 -3.82 7.19 -1.98
C VAL A 221 -5.01 8.02 -2.42
N PHE A 222 -6.08 7.41 -2.91
CA PHE A 222 -7.21 8.16 -3.49
C PHE A 222 -8.01 8.92 -2.42
N LEU A 223 -8.53 8.22 -1.41
CA LEU A 223 -9.40 8.82 -0.39
C LEU A 223 -8.69 9.92 0.41
N PRO A 224 -7.43 9.75 0.87
CA PRO A 224 -6.73 10.82 1.60
C PRO A 224 -6.46 12.07 0.78
N ARG A 225 -6.51 12.00 -0.57
CA ARG A 225 -6.40 13.19 -1.43
C ARG A 225 -7.69 14.00 -1.47
N HIS A 226 -8.85 13.37 -1.33
CA HIS A 226 -10.16 13.99 -1.53
C HIS A 226 -10.97 14.19 -0.23
N TYR A 227 -10.64 13.43 0.81
CA TYR A 227 -11.35 13.44 2.09
C TYR A 227 -10.41 13.75 3.25
N ASP A 228 -10.92 14.52 4.20
CA ASP A 228 -10.41 14.56 5.56
C ASP A 228 -11.08 13.45 6.36
N VAL A 229 -10.26 12.55 6.90
CA VAL A 229 -10.75 11.48 7.78
C VAL A 229 -10.72 11.98 9.20
N THR A 230 -11.90 12.38 9.71
CA THR A 230 -12.10 12.58 11.14
C THR A 230 -12.60 11.28 11.77
N LEU A 231 -11.81 10.73 12.70
CA LEU A 231 -12.25 9.64 13.57
C LEU A 231 -13.30 10.19 14.53
N SER A 232 -14.59 9.85 14.32
CA SER A 232 -15.61 10.16 15.33
C SER A 232 -15.36 9.33 16.60
N GLU A 233 -15.80 9.86 17.75
CA GLU A 233 -15.73 9.17 19.06
C GLU A 233 -16.44 7.80 19.05
N TYR A 234 -17.30 7.54 18.05
CA TYR A 234 -18.09 6.32 17.89
C TYR A 234 -17.50 5.31 16.88
N ARG A 235 -16.25 5.48 16.44
CA ARG A 235 -15.54 4.59 15.48
C ARG A 235 -16.14 4.51 14.07
N THR A 236 -17.00 5.45 13.72
CA THR A 236 -17.43 5.65 12.32
C THR A 236 -16.59 6.78 11.74
N ASN A 237 -15.84 6.55 10.68
CA ASN A 237 -15.09 7.62 10.03
C ASN A 237 -16.08 8.61 9.42
N GLU A 238 -16.03 9.87 9.84
CA GLU A 238 -16.74 10.96 9.18
C GLU A 238 -15.78 11.51 8.11
N ASN A 239 -16.12 11.24 6.85
CA ASN A 239 -15.32 11.68 5.71
C ASN A 239 -15.86 13.03 5.23
N GLY A 240 -15.19 14.12 5.60
CA GLY A 240 -15.47 15.46 5.06
C GLY A 240 -14.76 15.64 3.72
N ILE A 241 -15.46 16.10 2.68
CA ILE A 241 -14.80 16.44 1.40
C ILE A 241 -13.88 17.63 1.63
N LYS A 242 -12.62 17.54 1.19
CA LYS A 242 -11.68 18.65 1.31
C LYS A 242 -12.14 19.86 0.50
N PRO A 243 -12.05 21.09 1.04
CA PRO A 243 -12.62 22.30 0.43
C PRO A 243 -12.05 22.61 -0.97
N ASP A 244 -10.81 22.20 -1.26
CA ASP A 244 -10.15 22.42 -2.55
C ASP A 244 -10.26 21.21 -3.51
N THR A 245 -11.07 20.20 -3.18
CA THR A 245 -11.31 19.09 -4.11
C THR A 245 -12.06 19.62 -5.32
N ALA A 246 -11.39 19.68 -6.46
CA ALA A 246 -12.03 20.07 -7.71
C ALA A 246 -13.08 19.02 -8.11
N LEU A 247 -14.33 19.23 -7.72
CA LEU A 247 -15.48 18.38 -8.06
C LEU A 247 -15.88 18.45 -9.55
N LYS A 248 -15.15 19.22 -10.36
CA LYS A 248 -15.40 19.38 -11.79
C LYS A 248 -14.74 18.22 -12.54
N HIS A 249 -15.40 17.72 -13.58
CA HIS A 249 -14.89 16.67 -14.49
C HIS A 249 -14.89 15.22 -13.94
N MET A 250 -15.61 14.93 -12.85
CA MET A 250 -15.65 13.58 -12.24
C MET A 250 -16.33 12.51 -13.11
N ASP A 251 -17.11 12.89 -14.11
CA ASP A 251 -17.73 11.95 -15.05
C ASP A 251 -16.94 11.82 -16.38
N GLU A 252 -15.83 12.55 -16.54
CA GLU A 252 -14.94 12.33 -17.69
C GLU A 252 -14.30 10.95 -17.62
N PRO A 253 -14.07 10.29 -18.77
CA PRO A 253 -13.46 8.97 -18.79
C PRO A 253 -11.99 9.03 -18.38
N ASN A 254 -11.50 7.93 -17.80
CA ASN A 254 -10.12 7.71 -17.35
C ASN A 254 -9.71 8.63 -16.19
N GLN A 255 -10.68 9.07 -15.39
CA GLN A 255 -10.40 9.80 -14.16
C GLN A 255 -10.11 8.82 -13.02
N PRO A 256 -9.32 9.17 -11.99
CA PRO A 256 -9.04 8.27 -10.87
C PRO A 256 -10.30 7.70 -10.20
N ILE A 257 -11.43 8.43 -10.24
CA ILE A 257 -12.71 7.93 -9.75
C ILE A 257 -13.23 6.71 -10.53
N ASP A 258 -12.94 6.57 -11.83
CA ASP A 258 -13.31 5.38 -12.62
C ASP A 258 -12.60 4.12 -12.08
N LEU A 259 -11.37 4.27 -11.58
CA LEU A 259 -10.62 3.18 -10.96
C LEU A 259 -11.23 2.79 -9.60
N LEU A 260 -11.71 3.77 -8.82
CA LEU A 260 -12.46 3.52 -7.59
C LEU A 260 -13.78 2.77 -7.89
N LEU A 261 -14.52 3.20 -8.92
CA LEU A 261 -15.75 2.53 -9.35
C LEU A 261 -15.48 1.11 -9.84
N TYR A 262 -14.45 0.90 -10.65
CA TYR A 262 -14.01 -0.42 -11.09
C TYR A 262 -13.74 -1.34 -9.88
N GLY A 263 -12.99 -0.86 -8.88
CA GLY A 263 -12.74 -1.60 -7.64
C GLY A 263 -14.01 -1.90 -6.84
N ALA A 264 -14.93 -0.94 -6.73
CA ALA A 264 -16.21 -1.14 -6.06
C ALA A 264 -17.04 -2.26 -6.71
N VAL A 265 -17.12 -2.29 -8.05
CA VAL A 265 -17.85 -3.35 -8.77
C VAL A 265 -17.16 -4.69 -8.60
N MET A 266 -15.84 -4.74 -8.70
CA MET A 266 -15.08 -5.98 -8.48
C MET A 266 -15.39 -6.59 -7.11
N ILE A 267 -15.45 -5.78 -6.05
CA ILE A 267 -15.84 -6.21 -4.70
C ILE A 267 -17.29 -6.73 -4.71
N LEU A 268 -18.24 -5.94 -5.22
CA LEU A 268 -19.66 -6.30 -5.17
C LEU A 268 -19.98 -7.60 -5.94
N ARG A 269 -19.27 -7.83 -7.06
CA ARG A 269 -19.48 -8.97 -7.95
C ARG A 269 -18.76 -10.23 -7.51
N TYR A 270 -17.54 -10.12 -6.99
CA TYR A 270 -16.65 -11.28 -6.80
C TYR A 270 -16.28 -11.58 -5.35
N GLU A 271 -16.49 -10.65 -4.40
CA GLU A 271 -16.20 -10.89 -2.99
C GLU A 271 -17.42 -11.43 -2.22
N PRO A 272 -17.19 -12.16 -1.12
CA PRO A 272 -18.26 -12.62 -0.23
C PRO A 272 -19.05 -11.46 0.39
N SER A 273 -20.26 -11.76 0.86
CA SER A 273 -21.23 -10.77 1.35
C SER A 273 -20.68 -9.81 2.42
N TYR A 274 -19.77 -10.26 3.29
CA TYR A 274 -19.19 -9.41 4.32
C TYR A 274 -18.30 -8.28 3.75
N SER A 275 -17.70 -8.47 2.58
CA SER A 275 -16.88 -7.47 1.89
C SER A 275 -17.74 -6.46 1.09
N LYS A 276 -18.99 -6.82 0.74
CA LYS A 276 -19.85 -5.99 -0.11
C LYS A 276 -20.15 -4.61 0.47
N ALA A 277 -20.19 -4.49 1.81
CA ALA A 277 -20.33 -3.21 2.47
C ALA A 277 -19.25 -2.21 2.06
N LYS A 278 -18.00 -2.68 1.87
CA LYS A 278 -16.89 -1.83 1.41
C LYS A 278 -17.10 -1.34 -0.03
N GLY A 279 -17.55 -2.22 -0.93
CA GLY A 279 -17.89 -1.84 -2.30
C GLY A 279 -18.98 -0.76 -2.34
N MET A 280 -20.03 -0.91 -1.52
CA MET A 280 -21.07 0.11 -1.37
C MET A 280 -20.53 1.44 -0.83
N THR A 281 -19.65 1.40 0.17
CA THR A 281 -18.99 2.60 0.70
C THR A 281 -18.21 3.34 -0.38
N PHE A 282 -17.46 2.63 -1.24
CA PHE A 282 -16.73 3.27 -2.34
C PHE A 282 -17.66 3.93 -3.36
N LEU A 283 -18.79 3.31 -3.71
CA LEU A 283 -19.78 3.95 -4.58
C LEU A 283 -20.38 5.21 -3.93
N GLU A 284 -20.68 5.16 -2.63
CA GLU A 284 -21.24 6.30 -1.91
C GLU A 284 -20.25 7.46 -1.81
N LEU A 285 -18.97 7.18 -1.56
CA LEU A 285 -17.91 8.19 -1.58
C LEU A 285 -17.77 8.78 -3.00
N ALA A 286 -17.71 7.95 -4.04
CA ALA A 286 -17.66 8.45 -5.42
C ALA A 286 -18.88 9.35 -5.76
N ARG A 287 -20.08 9.01 -5.28
CA ARG A 287 -21.29 9.84 -5.43
C ARG A 287 -21.13 11.18 -4.72
N GLN A 288 -20.59 11.20 -3.51
CA GLN A 288 -20.33 12.43 -2.75
C GLN A 288 -19.31 13.34 -3.44
N LEU A 289 -18.33 12.77 -4.13
CA LEU A 289 -17.40 13.53 -5.00
C LEU A 289 -18.04 14.05 -6.28
N GLY A 290 -19.31 13.74 -6.55
CA GLY A 290 -20.05 14.25 -7.70
C GLY A 290 -20.06 13.32 -8.92
N SER A 291 -19.69 12.05 -8.78
CA SER A 291 -19.82 11.08 -9.89
C SER A 291 -21.29 10.73 -10.14
N GLY A 292 -21.78 11.08 -11.32
CA GLY A 292 -23.09 10.66 -11.82
C GLY A 292 -23.14 9.16 -12.08
N LYS A 293 -22.03 8.54 -12.54
CA LYS A 293 -21.89 7.08 -12.69
C LYS A 293 -22.17 6.36 -11.37
N ALA A 294 -21.52 6.79 -10.28
CA ALA A 294 -21.73 6.21 -8.95
C ALA A 294 -23.20 6.31 -8.50
N GLY A 295 -23.85 7.44 -8.76
CA GLY A 295 -25.26 7.65 -8.46
C GLY A 295 -26.22 6.74 -9.22
N ARG A 296 -25.90 6.39 -10.48
CA ARG A 296 -26.67 5.39 -11.27
C ARG A 296 -26.46 3.99 -10.74
N MET A 297 -25.21 3.62 -10.46
CA MET A 297 -24.84 2.30 -9.93
C MET A 297 -25.56 2.01 -8.60
N LEU A 298 -25.64 2.98 -7.69
CA LEU A 298 -26.36 2.82 -6.43
C LEU A 298 -27.88 2.59 -6.60
N LYS A 299 -28.47 2.99 -7.74
CA LYS A 299 -29.90 2.78 -8.04
C LYS A 299 -30.15 1.47 -8.79
N GLU A 300 -29.25 1.06 -9.66
CA GLU A 300 -29.48 -0.03 -10.63
C GLU A 300 -29.19 -1.44 -10.07
N GLY A 301 -28.66 -1.57 -8.86
CA GLY A 301 -28.36 -2.88 -8.25
C GLY A 301 -27.13 -3.55 -8.88
N SER A 302 -26.41 -4.37 -8.10
CA SER A 302 -25.08 -4.86 -8.49
C SER A 302 -25.04 -5.80 -9.70
N ASP A 303 -26.19 -6.38 -10.04
CA ASP A 303 -26.29 -7.42 -11.07
C ASP A 303 -26.65 -6.84 -12.45
N THR A 304 -26.86 -5.52 -12.52
CA THR A 304 -27.41 -4.82 -13.69
C THR A 304 -26.63 -3.56 -14.07
N PHE A 305 -25.39 -3.41 -13.59
CA PHE A 305 -24.57 -2.26 -13.97
C PHE A 305 -24.37 -2.20 -15.49
N ALA A 306 -24.75 -1.09 -16.10
CA ALA A 306 -24.58 -0.89 -17.53
C ALA A 306 -23.10 -0.99 -17.93
N ARG A 307 -22.81 -1.62 -19.08
CA ARG A 307 -21.44 -1.71 -19.65
C ARG A 307 -20.80 -0.33 -19.91
N GLU A 308 -21.63 0.69 -20.06
CA GLU A 308 -21.21 2.09 -20.24
C GLU A 308 -20.70 2.70 -18.92
N ASP A 309 -21.20 2.20 -17.79
CA ASP A 309 -20.83 2.64 -16.44
C ASP A 309 -19.74 1.76 -15.81
N VAL A 310 -19.51 0.57 -16.38
CA VAL A 310 -18.53 -0.40 -15.89
C VAL A 310 -17.73 -0.98 -17.06
N HIS A 311 -16.47 -0.58 -17.17
CA HIS A 311 -15.47 -1.27 -17.99
C HIS A 311 -15.04 -2.59 -17.33
N LEU A 312 -15.99 -3.51 -17.10
CA LEU A 312 -15.73 -4.91 -16.78
C LEU A 312 -16.31 -5.72 -17.92
N ARG A 313 -15.44 -6.33 -18.73
CA ARG A 313 -15.91 -7.26 -19.76
C ARG A 313 -16.60 -8.45 -19.09
N ASP A 314 -17.90 -8.60 -19.34
CA ASP A 314 -18.63 -9.77 -18.90
C ASP A 314 -18.04 -11.04 -19.51
N GLU A 315 -17.93 -12.07 -18.67
CA GLU A 315 -17.77 -13.44 -19.13
C GLU A 315 -19.10 -13.87 -19.77
N LEU A 316 -19.16 -13.79 -21.11
CA LEU A 316 -20.10 -14.59 -21.91
C LEU A 316 -19.49 -15.97 -22.17
#